data_AF-A0A1E3Q5X7-F1
#
_entry.id   AF-A0A1E3Q5X7-F1
#
_cell.length_a   1.000
_cell.length_b   1.000
_cell.length_c   1.000
_cell.angle_alpha   90.00
_cell.angle_beta   90.00
_cell.angle_gamma   90.00
#
_symmetry.space_group_name_H-M   'P 1'
#
loop_
_entity.id
_entity.type
_entity.pdbx_description
1 polymer ?
#
loop_
_entity_poly.entity_id
_entity_poly.type
_entity_poly.pdbx_seq_one_letter_code
_entity_poly.pdbx_strand_id
1 'polypeptide(L)'
;MAVASDVVSLTKDDFASFVAEHPLTLAEFFAPWCGHCKALAPEYEEAATTLKEKHKDIALAKIDCTAENELCNEQGIEGFPTLKVFRGLDLVSPYTGQRKADAIVSYMIKQSLPAVSSLDKDTLENFKTADDVVLVGYFSDNGSNQTFTKVADTLRDSFLFGATSDEKLAANEGVTAPSVVMYKSFDDNKLIFSGDFTVDDLVNFAKLEAMPLLGEVGPSTYTSYIESGIPLAYLFIDKTEDKEKFTEILLPLARKYRGVINIATIDANMYGQHAENINLKQEWPAFAIQEISTNYKYAYDQTKDITKDGLTEFLGLFESGDLSPTVKSQPAPETQEGPVWVVTANTYDQIVLDEDKDVLIEFYATWCGHCKNLAPKYEELARIFWDDEELKTKVVIAKVDTPNNDVPDDIRGFPTIKLYPAGDKSNPIEYEGDRSIKSLADFVRDHGKYGIDGWAVAEKNAGETTLESEEGTADHDEL
;
A
#
# COMPACT_ATOMS: atom_id res chain seq x y z
N MET A 1 41.94 2.61 -27.89
CA MET A 1 42.14 3.71 -26.93
C MET A 1 40.81 3.87 -26.21
N ALA A 2 40.76 3.69 -24.88
CA ALA A 2 39.54 3.99 -24.14
C ALA A 2 39.30 5.50 -24.26
N VAL A 3 38.16 5.89 -24.82
CA VAL A 3 37.71 7.29 -24.84
C VAL A 3 37.55 7.70 -23.38
N ALA A 4 38.11 8.84 -22.98
CA ALA A 4 37.93 9.36 -21.63
C ALA A 4 36.43 9.56 -21.39
N SER A 5 35.92 9.08 -20.27
CA SER A 5 34.50 9.17 -19.94
C SER A 5 34.15 10.60 -19.54
N ASP A 6 33.02 11.11 -20.03
CA ASP A 6 32.44 12.40 -19.66
C ASP A 6 31.50 12.29 -18.44
N VAL A 7 31.16 11.07 -18.01
CA VAL A 7 30.52 10.82 -16.70
C VAL A 7 31.57 10.81 -15.59
N VAL A 8 31.38 11.68 -14.61
CA VAL A 8 32.30 11.81 -13.47
C VAL A 8 32.07 10.66 -12.48
N SER A 9 33.12 9.93 -12.12
CA SER A 9 33.03 8.94 -11.05
C SER A 9 33.25 9.66 -9.73
N LEU A 10 32.23 9.64 -8.87
CA LEU A 10 32.28 10.28 -7.55
C LEU A 10 32.41 9.23 -6.45
N THR A 11 33.07 9.64 -5.37
CA THR A 11 33.25 8.91 -4.12
C THR A 11 32.63 9.73 -2.99
N LYS A 12 32.56 9.16 -1.77
CA LYS A 12 32.10 9.92 -0.61
C LYS A 12 32.87 11.24 -0.39
N ASP A 13 34.18 11.24 -0.67
CA ASP A 13 35.06 12.38 -0.38
C ASP A 13 34.86 13.57 -1.32
N ASP A 14 34.48 13.33 -2.58
CA ASP A 14 34.35 14.37 -3.61
C ASP A 14 32.89 14.75 -3.93
N PHE A 15 31.93 13.90 -3.57
CA PHE A 15 30.52 14.06 -3.95
C PHE A 15 29.95 15.41 -3.51
N ALA A 16 30.15 15.78 -2.24
CA ALA A 16 29.59 17.01 -1.69
C ALA A 16 30.15 18.27 -2.36
N SER A 17 31.47 18.31 -2.57
CA SER A 17 32.12 19.42 -3.30
C SER A 17 31.66 19.49 -4.75
N PHE A 18 31.57 18.34 -5.43
CA PHE A 18 31.17 18.29 -6.83
C PHE A 18 29.74 18.83 -7.02
N VAL A 19 28.78 18.35 -6.22
CA VAL A 19 27.40 18.81 -6.28
C VAL A 19 27.26 20.29 -5.93
N ALA A 20 28.12 20.83 -5.06
CA ALA A 20 28.13 22.25 -4.73
C ALA A 20 28.72 23.13 -5.86
N GLU A 21 29.71 22.63 -6.60
CA GLU A 21 30.36 23.33 -7.71
C GLU A 21 29.51 23.29 -9.00
N HIS A 22 28.69 22.26 -9.18
CA HIS A 22 27.85 22.05 -10.36
C HIS A 22 26.37 22.39 -10.07
N PRO A 23 25.82 23.49 -10.62
CA PRO A 23 24.47 23.96 -10.32
C PRO A 23 23.36 22.95 -10.56
N LEU A 24 23.57 22.01 -11.49
CA LEU A 24 22.64 20.93 -11.80
C LEU A 24 23.41 19.65 -12.11
N THR A 25 23.25 18.63 -11.26
CA THR A 25 23.91 17.33 -11.42
C THR A 25 22.89 16.21 -11.49
N LEU A 26 22.97 15.32 -12.48
CA LEU A 26 22.30 14.03 -12.44
C LEU A 26 23.31 13.00 -11.94
N ALA A 27 22.99 12.23 -10.91
CA ALA A 27 23.86 11.18 -10.38
C ALA A 27 23.21 9.80 -10.50
N GLU A 28 23.96 8.84 -11.04
CA GLU A 28 23.62 7.42 -11.09
C GLU A 28 24.23 6.67 -9.90
N PHE A 29 23.39 6.10 -9.05
CA PHE A 29 23.77 5.16 -8.01
C PHE A 29 23.60 3.74 -8.55
N PHE A 30 24.70 3.00 -8.68
CA PHE A 30 24.73 1.73 -9.40
C PHE A 30 25.51 0.63 -8.68
N ALA A 31 25.40 -0.59 -9.19
CA ALA A 31 26.25 -1.72 -8.82
C ALA A 31 26.83 -2.39 -10.08
N PRO A 32 28.13 -2.76 -10.11
CA PRO A 32 28.78 -3.30 -11.31
C PRO A 32 28.18 -4.61 -11.84
N TRP A 33 27.51 -5.38 -10.98
CA TRP A 33 26.88 -6.64 -11.33
C TRP A 33 25.42 -6.47 -11.81
N CYS A 34 24.81 -5.30 -11.64
CA CYS A 34 23.41 -5.07 -12.00
C CYS A 34 23.23 -4.96 -13.51
N GLY A 35 22.37 -5.83 -14.08
CA GLY A 35 22.07 -5.86 -15.52
C GLY A 35 21.47 -4.56 -16.04
N HIS A 36 20.56 -3.93 -15.30
CA HIS A 36 19.95 -2.66 -15.69
C HIS A 36 20.96 -1.49 -15.70
N CYS A 37 21.94 -1.49 -14.79
CA CYS A 37 23.00 -0.48 -14.77
C CYS A 37 23.91 -0.63 -16.00
N LYS A 38 24.29 -1.87 -16.35
CA LYS A 38 25.07 -2.14 -17.57
C LYS A 38 24.35 -1.70 -18.84
N ALA A 39 23.02 -1.83 -18.87
CA ALA A 39 22.20 -1.39 -20.00
C ALA A 39 22.09 0.15 -20.08
N LEU A 40 22.03 0.85 -18.94
CA LEU A 40 21.98 2.31 -18.86
C LEU A 40 23.33 2.97 -19.17
N ALA A 41 24.45 2.38 -18.75
CA ALA A 41 25.78 2.96 -18.88
C ALA A 41 26.12 3.59 -20.26
N PRO A 42 25.88 2.94 -21.42
CA PRO A 42 26.15 3.58 -22.71
C PRO A 42 25.24 4.78 -23.01
N GLU A 43 23.96 4.72 -22.64
CA GLU A 43 22.99 5.81 -22.81
C GLU A 43 23.34 7.00 -21.91
N TYR A 44 23.78 6.72 -20.68
CA TYR A 44 24.20 7.71 -19.71
C TYR A 44 25.46 8.45 -20.16
N GLU A 45 26.39 7.73 -20.78
CA GLU A 45 27.62 8.29 -21.33
C GLU A 45 27.37 9.19 -22.55
N GLU A 46 26.48 8.77 -23.44
CA GLU A 46 26.04 9.58 -24.59
C GLU A 46 25.34 10.86 -24.12
N ALA A 47 24.48 10.76 -23.10
CA ALA A 47 23.83 11.91 -22.50
C ALA A 47 24.84 12.88 -21.88
N ALA A 48 25.84 12.38 -21.14
CA ALA A 48 26.88 13.20 -20.52
C ALA A 48 27.70 13.96 -21.55
N THR A 49 28.12 13.28 -22.62
CA THR A 49 28.84 13.88 -23.75
C THR A 49 28.01 15.00 -24.38
N THR A 50 26.73 14.71 -24.68
CA THR A 50 25.82 15.67 -25.32
C THR A 50 25.56 16.90 -24.45
N LEU A 51 25.37 16.70 -23.14
CA LEU A 51 25.12 17.78 -22.19
C LEU A 51 26.37 18.63 -21.97
N LYS A 52 27.55 18.03 -21.85
CA LYS A 52 28.81 18.77 -21.72
C LYS A 52 29.10 19.69 -22.91
N GLU A 53 28.74 19.27 -24.12
CA GLU A 53 28.88 20.08 -25.33
C GLU A 53 27.87 21.24 -25.41
N LYS A 54 26.61 20.99 -25.02
CA LYS A 54 25.50 21.93 -25.22
C LYS A 54 25.21 22.83 -24.01
N HIS A 55 25.47 22.35 -22.80
CA HIS A 55 25.07 22.96 -21.52
C HIS A 55 26.10 22.66 -20.41
N LYS A 56 27.12 23.51 -20.31
CA LYS A 56 28.27 23.30 -19.39
C LYS A 56 27.91 23.27 -17.90
N ASP A 57 26.76 23.81 -17.53
CA ASP A 57 26.28 23.86 -16.15
C ASP A 57 25.57 22.57 -15.71
N ILE A 58 25.41 21.60 -16.62
CA ILE A 58 24.80 20.30 -16.35
C ILE A 58 25.90 19.23 -16.28
N ALA A 59 26.00 18.56 -15.14
CA ALA A 59 26.94 17.47 -14.93
C ALA A 59 26.22 16.12 -14.79
N LEU A 60 26.83 15.05 -15.31
CA LEU A 60 26.42 13.67 -15.04
C LEU A 60 27.52 12.97 -14.24
N ALA A 61 27.11 12.28 -13.19
CA ALA A 61 28.00 11.58 -12.27
C ALA A 61 27.52 10.15 -12.01
N LYS A 62 28.43 9.28 -11.58
CA LYS A 62 28.12 7.91 -11.17
C LYS A 62 28.82 7.55 -9.86
N ILE A 63 28.13 6.77 -9.05
CA ILE A 63 28.55 6.32 -7.72
C ILE A 63 28.37 4.81 -7.66
N ASP A 64 29.46 4.08 -7.45
CA ASP A 64 29.42 2.63 -7.23
C ASP A 64 29.07 2.33 -5.78
N CYS A 65 27.82 1.94 -5.51
CA CYS A 65 27.35 1.65 -4.16
C CYS A 65 27.94 0.37 -3.55
N THR A 66 28.66 -0.44 -4.33
CA THR A 66 29.43 -1.57 -3.80
C THR A 66 30.75 -1.13 -3.17
N ALA A 67 31.27 0.04 -3.56
CA ALA A 67 32.44 0.68 -2.96
C ALA A 67 32.03 1.78 -1.96
N GLU A 68 31.03 2.59 -2.31
CA GLU A 68 30.60 3.79 -1.57
C GLU A 68 29.31 3.52 -0.76
N ASN A 69 29.29 2.42 0.01
CA ASN A 69 28.07 1.95 0.69
C ASN A 69 27.48 3.00 1.64
N GLU A 70 28.34 3.71 2.39
CA GLU A 70 27.91 4.73 3.34
C GLU A 70 27.21 5.91 2.64
N LEU A 71 27.78 6.42 1.55
CA LEU A 71 27.17 7.48 0.75
C LEU A 71 25.82 7.03 0.19
N CYS A 72 25.73 5.81 -0.34
CA CYS A 72 24.46 5.31 -0.89
C CYS A 72 23.39 5.11 0.19
N ASN A 73 23.77 4.70 1.40
CA ASN A 73 22.83 4.63 2.54
C ASN A 73 22.39 6.03 2.99
N GLU A 74 23.31 6.99 3.09
CA GLU A 74 23.00 8.40 3.38
C GLU A 74 22.03 9.00 2.34
N GLN A 75 22.19 8.60 1.08
CA GLN A 75 21.31 8.98 -0.01
C GLN A 75 20.04 8.10 -0.12
N GLY A 76 19.78 7.18 0.81
CA GLY A 76 18.56 6.37 0.83
C GLY A 76 18.38 5.50 -0.43
N ILE A 77 19.46 4.89 -0.92
CA ILE A 77 19.42 4.07 -2.13
C ILE A 77 19.03 2.63 -1.77
N GLU A 78 17.82 2.22 -2.17
CA GLU A 78 17.29 0.87 -1.89
C GLU A 78 17.41 -0.09 -3.09
N GLY A 79 17.75 0.40 -4.28
CA GLY A 79 17.81 -0.41 -5.49
C GLY A 79 18.63 0.23 -6.62
N PHE A 80 18.94 -0.57 -7.65
CA PHE A 80 19.85 -0.14 -8.72
C PHE A 80 19.29 -0.36 -10.15
N PRO A 81 19.56 0.56 -11.09
CA PRO A 81 20.12 1.89 -10.85
C PRO A 81 19.06 2.81 -10.22
N THR A 82 19.52 3.70 -9.35
CA THR A 82 18.72 4.84 -8.87
C THR A 82 19.36 6.11 -9.40
N LEU A 83 18.55 6.97 -10.03
CA LEU A 83 19.00 8.23 -10.60
C LEU A 83 18.42 9.38 -9.78
N LYS A 84 19.26 10.33 -9.37
CA LYS A 84 18.83 11.53 -8.62
C LYS A 84 19.38 12.80 -9.26
N VAL A 85 18.55 13.83 -9.28
CA VAL A 85 18.88 15.17 -9.74
C VAL A 85 19.20 16.02 -8.51
N PHE A 86 20.34 16.69 -8.53
CA PHE A 86 20.82 17.55 -7.46
C PHE A 86 20.90 18.98 -7.96
N ARG A 87 20.34 19.91 -7.17
CA ARG A 87 20.53 21.35 -7.30
C ARG A 87 21.10 21.85 -5.98
N GLY A 88 22.40 21.66 -5.81
CA GLY A 88 23.03 21.66 -4.49
C GLY A 88 22.64 20.42 -3.67
N LEU A 89 23.10 20.37 -2.42
CA LEU A 89 22.91 19.22 -1.54
C LEU A 89 21.53 19.18 -0.87
N ASP A 90 20.85 20.33 -0.79
CA ASP A 90 19.58 20.46 -0.09
C ASP A 90 18.37 20.11 -0.98
N LEU A 91 18.50 20.26 -2.30
CA LEU A 91 17.42 20.03 -3.25
C LEU A 91 17.73 18.83 -4.15
N VAL A 92 17.11 17.70 -3.81
CA VAL A 92 17.32 16.42 -4.46
C VAL A 92 15.99 15.83 -4.90
N SER A 93 15.86 15.48 -6.18
CA SER A 93 14.66 14.82 -6.72
C SER A 93 15.02 13.51 -7.44
N PRO A 94 14.13 12.50 -7.41
CA PRO A 94 14.35 11.29 -8.18
C PRO A 94 14.15 11.56 -9.68
N TYR A 95 15.00 10.97 -10.53
CA TYR A 95 14.74 10.92 -11.96
C TYR A 95 13.89 9.68 -12.28
N THR A 96 12.65 9.91 -12.69
CA THR A 96 11.67 8.86 -13.03
C THR A 96 11.43 8.72 -14.53
N GLY A 97 12.18 9.46 -15.36
CA GLY A 97 12.07 9.44 -16.80
C GLY A 97 12.65 8.18 -17.48
N GLN A 98 12.55 8.13 -18.81
CA GLN A 98 13.07 7.01 -19.59
C GLN A 98 14.61 6.97 -19.55
N ARG A 99 15.15 5.76 -19.37
CA ARG A 99 16.60 5.50 -19.29
C ARG A 99 17.26 5.44 -20.68
N LYS A 100 17.04 6.49 -21.48
CA LYS A 100 17.55 6.69 -22.84
C LYS A 100 18.25 8.04 -22.95
N ALA A 101 19.32 8.11 -23.75
CA ALA A 101 20.19 9.28 -23.82
C ALA A 101 19.43 10.57 -24.15
N ASP A 102 18.57 10.52 -25.18
CA ASP A 102 17.75 11.65 -25.64
C ASP A 102 16.74 12.12 -24.59
N ALA A 103 16.10 11.20 -23.87
CA ALA A 103 15.17 11.50 -22.79
C ALA A 103 15.89 12.13 -21.59
N ILE A 104 17.07 11.63 -21.22
CA ILE A 104 17.91 12.19 -20.15
C ILE A 104 18.36 13.61 -20.52
N VAL A 105 18.90 13.80 -21.73
CA VAL A 105 19.34 15.11 -22.23
C VAL A 105 18.18 16.11 -22.20
N SER A 106 17.04 15.74 -22.77
CA SER A 106 15.87 16.62 -22.87
C SER A 106 15.35 17.02 -21.49
N TYR A 107 15.27 16.06 -20.57
CA TYR A 107 14.85 16.31 -19.19
C TYR A 107 15.83 17.25 -18.48
N MET A 108 17.14 16.98 -18.53
CA MET A 108 18.13 17.80 -17.83
C MET A 108 18.21 19.23 -18.39
N ILE A 109 18.07 19.40 -19.71
CA ILE A 109 17.95 20.74 -20.32
C ILE A 109 16.69 21.45 -19.79
N LYS A 110 15.55 20.77 -19.73
CA LYS A 110 14.32 21.33 -19.14
C LYS A 110 14.53 21.72 -17.67
N GLN A 111 15.27 20.91 -16.89
CA GLN A 111 15.63 21.22 -15.51
C GLN A 111 16.59 22.42 -15.38
N SER A 112 17.39 22.73 -16.40
CA SER A 112 18.28 23.89 -16.36
C SER A 112 17.56 25.23 -16.56
N LEU A 113 16.34 25.21 -17.10
CA LEU A 113 15.53 26.42 -17.28
C LEU A 113 15.07 27.00 -15.94
N PRO A 114 14.76 28.31 -15.87
CA PRO A 114 14.14 28.90 -14.69
C PRO A 114 12.88 28.14 -14.27
N ALA A 115 12.74 27.85 -12.98
CA ALA A 115 11.56 27.16 -12.46
C ALA A 115 10.30 28.03 -12.57
N VAL A 116 10.46 29.36 -12.53
CA VAL A 116 9.37 30.34 -12.62
C VAL A 116 9.47 31.12 -13.93
N SER A 117 8.41 31.06 -14.74
CA SER A 117 8.29 31.85 -15.96
C SER A 117 7.84 33.29 -15.64
N SER A 118 8.47 34.30 -16.27
CA SER A 118 7.99 35.69 -16.15
C SER A 118 6.72 35.87 -16.98
N LEU A 119 5.66 36.37 -16.35
CA LEU A 119 4.35 36.58 -16.99
C LEU A 119 4.04 38.07 -17.14
N ASP A 120 3.38 38.38 -18.25
CA ASP A 120 2.87 39.68 -18.62
C ASP A 120 1.41 39.57 -19.09
N LYS A 121 0.86 40.68 -19.58
CA LYS A 121 -0.53 40.74 -20.02
C LYS A 121 -0.84 39.77 -21.17
N ASP A 122 0.13 39.49 -22.03
CA ASP A 122 -0.07 38.69 -23.24
C ASP A 122 0.14 37.19 -22.97
N THR A 123 0.90 36.85 -21.93
CA THR A 123 1.27 35.46 -21.59
C THR A 123 0.45 34.87 -20.45
N LEU A 124 -0.07 35.67 -19.53
CA LEU A 124 -0.79 35.19 -18.34
C LEU A 124 -1.98 34.28 -18.66
N GLU A 125 -2.85 34.67 -19.60
CA GLU A 125 -4.05 33.86 -19.92
C GLU A 125 -3.72 32.49 -20.50
N ASN A 126 -2.70 32.42 -21.37
CA ASN A 126 -2.25 31.15 -21.93
C ASN A 126 -1.54 30.29 -20.88
N PHE A 127 -0.84 30.92 -19.93
CA PHE A 127 -0.16 30.20 -18.87
C PHE A 127 -1.14 29.51 -17.90
N LYS A 128 -2.24 30.18 -17.56
CA LYS A 128 -3.30 29.64 -16.67
C LYS A 128 -3.89 28.31 -17.13
N THR A 129 -3.83 28.02 -18.43
CA THR A 129 -4.39 26.83 -19.06
C THR A 129 -3.32 25.93 -19.69
N ALA A 130 -2.04 26.19 -19.40
CA ALA A 130 -0.93 25.42 -19.96
C ALA A 130 -0.82 24.00 -19.38
N ASP A 131 -1.44 23.74 -18.24
CA ASP A 131 -1.56 22.44 -17.58
C ASP A 131 -2.86 22.38 -16.77
N ASP A 132 -3.22 21.20 -16.26
CA ASP A 132 -4.39 20.98 -15.40
C ASP A 132 -4.30 21.74 -14.08
N VAL A 133 -3.08 21.97 -13.58
CA VAL A 133 -2.79 22.77 -12.40
C VAL A 133 -1.56 23.64 -12.65
N VAL A 134 -1.70 24.94 -12.48
CA VAL A 134 -0.58 25.89 -12.54
C VAL A 134 -0.61 26.86 -11.37
N LEU A 135 0.56 27.31 -10.91
CA LEU A 135 0.69 28.28 -9.83
C LEU A 135 1.26 29.60 -10.36
N VAL A 136 0.59 30.70 -10.04
CA VAL A 136 1.00 32.06 -10.41
C VAL A 136 1.28 32.89 -9.18
N GLY A 137 2.49 33.40 -9.08
CA GLY A 137 2.91 34.38 -8.08
C GLY A 137 2.67 35.83 -8.54
N TYR A 138 2.11 36.65 -7.66
CA TYR A 138 1.94 38.08 -7.85
C TYR A 138 2.79 38.80 -6.80
N PHE A 139 3.97 39.29 -7.18
CA PHE A 139 4.95 39.83 -6.23
C PHE A 139 5.52 41.17 -6.71
N SER A 140 5.49 42.17 -5.85
CA SER A 140 6.18 43.45 -6.08
C SER A 140 7.54 43.51 -5.37
N ASP A 141 7.84 42.56 -4.47
CA ASP A 141 9.09 42.47 -3.73
C ASP A 141 9.93 41.24 -4.11
N ASN A 142 11.25 41.36 -3.92
CA ASN A 142 12.19 40.30 -4.25
C ASN A 142 12.17 39.13 -3.24
N GLY A 143 11.74 39.37 -1.99
CA GLY A 143 11.74 38.35 -0.94
C GLY A 143 10.71 37.26 -1.22
N SER A 144 9.46 37.64 -1.47
CA SER A 144 8.39 36.70 -1.82
C SER A 144 8.67 35.97 -3.14
N ASN A 145 9.26 36.66 -4.12
CA ASN A 145 9.66 36.04 -5.37
C ASN A 145 10.72 34.93 -5.17
N GLN A 146 11.71 35.15 -4.29
CA GLN A 146 12.71 34.14 -3.95
C GLN A 146 12.11 32.93 -3.23
N THR A 147 11.20 33.15 -2.26
CA THR A 147 10.48 32.06 -1.59
C THR A 147 9.68 31.23 -2.59
N PHE A 148 8.93 31.87 -3.49
CA PHE A 148 8.15 31.19 -4.52
C PHE A 148 9.04 30.43 -5.51
N THR A 149 10.21 30.96 -5.86
CA THR A 149 11.19 30.27 -6.71
C THR A 149 11.70 28.98 -6.05
N LYS A 150 11.94 28.97 -4.73
CA LYS A 150 12.32 27.74 -4.01
C LYS A 150 11.22 26.68 -4.05
N VAL A 151 9.96 27.09 -3.90
CA VAL A 151 8.80 26.20 -4.04
C VAL A 151 8.73 25.63 -5.46
N ALA A 152 8.89 26.49 -6.46
CA ALA A 152 8.90 26.09 -7.87
C ALA A 152 10.03 25.10 -8.15
N ASP A 153 11.24 25.33 -7.65
CA ASP A 153 12.36 24.40 -7.82
C ASP A 153 12.09 23.03 -7.17
N THR A 154 11.32 22.99 -6.07
CA THR A 154 10.92 21.75 -5.39
C THR A 154 9.86 20.98 -6.17
N LEU A 155 8.94 21.67 -6.83
CA LEU A 155 7.73 21.08 -7.41
C LEU A 155 7.66 21.18 -8.95
N ARG A 156 8.73 21.62 -9.63
CA ARG A 156 8.79 21.83 -11.09
C ARG A 156 8.57 20.58 -11.95
N ASP A 157 8.69 19.39 -11.36
CA ASP A 157 8.35 18.13 -12.02
C ASP A 157 6.85 17.82 -11.92
N SER A 158 6.14 18.46 -11.00
CA SER A 158 4.71 18.26 -10.74
C SER A 158 3.84 19.39 -11.26
N PHE A 159 4.31 20.65 -11.24
CA PHE A 159 3.50 21.82 -11.59
C PHE A 159 4.28 22.85 -12.41
N LEU A 160 3.55 23.68 -13.14
CA LEU A 160 4.09 24.87 -13.80
C LEU A 160 3.98 26.10 -12.89
N PHE A 161 5.06 26.88 -12.84
CA PHE A 161 5.15 28.10 -12.04
C PHE A 161 5.39 29.31 -12.91
N GLY A 162 4.60 30.35 -12.71
CA GLY A 162 4.76 31.65 -13.34
C GLY A 162 4.68 32.77 -12.32
N ALA A 163 5.28 33.92 -12.61
CA ALA A 163 5.18 35.07 -11.72
C ALA A 163 5.11 36.37 -12.49
N THR A 164 4.40 37.35 -11.93
CA THR A 164 4.35 38.71 -12.45
C THR A 164 4.51 39.73 -11.34
N SER A 165 5.12 40.86 -11.68
CA SER A 165 5.23 42.04 -10.80
C SER A 165 4.32 43.19 -11.23
N ASP A 166 3.44 42.97 -12.22
CA ASP A 166 2.49 43.99 -12.67
C ASP A 166 1.27 44.05 -11.74
N GLU A 167 1.19 45.11 -10.94
CA GLU A 167 0.08 45.35 -10.01
C GLU A 167 -1.29 45.40 -10.70
N LYS A 168 -1.35 45.78 -11.98
CA LYS A 168 -2.62 45.80 -12.73
C LYS A 168 -3.09 44.38 -13.04
N LEU A 169 -2.18 43.45 -13.30
CA LEU A 169 -2.54 42.05 -13.50
C LEU A 169 -3.02 41.43 -12.19
N ALA A 170 -2.36 41.72 -11.08
CA ALA A 170 -2.82 41.31 -9.75
C ALA A 170 -4.23 41.84 -9.45
N ALA A 171 -4.47 43.13 -9.70
CA ALA A 171 -5.78 43.76 -9.47
C ALA A 171 -6.89 43.18 -10.36
N ASN A 172 -6.60 42.88 -11.64
CA ASN A 172 -7.55 42.22 -12.55
C ASN A 172 -7.92 40.81 -12.09
N GLU A 173 -7.00 40.14 -11.41
CA GLU A 173 -7.21 38.85 -10.77
C GLU A 173 -7.85 38.97 -9.38
N GLY A 174 -8.17 40.17 -8.90
CA GLY A 174 -8.76 40.37 -7.59
C GLY A 174 -7.84 39.97 -6.44
N VAL A 175 -6.52 40.00 -6.64
CA VAL A 175 -5.51 39.67 -5.62
C VAL A 175 -4.63 40.87 -5.29
N THR A 176 -4.20 40.96 -4.04
CA THR A 176 -3.23 41.97 -3.57
C THR A 176 -1.89 41.28 -3.36
N ALA A 177 -0.83 41.80 -3.98
CA ALA A 177 0.53 41.26 -3.80
C ALA A 177 1.07 41.52 -2.37
N PRO A 178 1.91 40.63 -1.81
CA PRO A 178 2.33 39.35 -2.36
C PRO A 178 1.24 38.28 -2.24
N SER A 179 0.99 37.53 -3.31
CA SER A 179 -0.01 36.44 -3.31
C SER A 179 0.40 35.34 -4.28
N VAL A 180 -0.01 34.10 -3.98
CA VAL A 180 0.04 32.97 -4.91
C VAL A 180 -1.38 32.57 -5.26
N VAL A 181 -1.62 32.30 -6.54
CA VAL A 181 -2.91 31.81 -7.04
C VAL A 181 -2.68 30.50 -7.76
N MET A 182 -3.44 29.48 -7.41
CA MET A 182 -3.53 28.24 -8.16
C MET A 182 -4.69 28.32 -9.15
N TYR A 183 -4.42 28.03 -10.41
CA TYR A 183 -5.44 27.84 -11.45
C TYR A 183 -5.56 26.37 -11.76
N LYS A 184 -6.80 25.88 -11.92
CA LYS A 184 -7.12 24.48 -12.15
C LYS A 184 -8.13 24.32 -13.27
N SER A 185 -8.05 23.20 -14.00
CA SER A 185 -9.05 22.80 -14.99
C SER A 185 -10.31 22.15 -14.37
N PHE A 186 -10.32 21.96 -13.04
CA PHE A 186 -11.36 21.30 -12.26
C PHE A 186 -11.65 22.02 -10.93
N ASP A 187 -12.71 21.57 -10.24
CA ASP A 187 -13.24 22.15 -9.00
C ASP A 187 -13.49 23.66 -9.07
N ASP A 188 -12.91 24.43 -8.14
CA ASP A 188 -13.14 25.86 -7.99
C ASP A 188 -12.38 26.73 -9.02
N ASN A 189 -11.67 26.11 -9.98
CA ASN A 189 -10.85 26.69 -11.06
C ASN A 189 -9.74 27.68 -10.64
N LYS A 190 -9.89 28.35 -9.50
CA LYS A 190 -9.02 29.40 -8.98
C LYS A 190 -9.05 29.37 -7.45
N LEU A 191 -7.88 29.22 -6.86
CA LEU A 191 -7.69 29.27 -5.41
C LEU A 191 -6.60 30.27 -5.07
N ILE A 192 -6.89 31.19 -4.14
CA ILE A 192 -5.94 32.18 -3.63
C ILE A 192 -5.33 31.63 -2.34
N PHE A 193 -4.01 31.56 -2.27
CA PHE A 193 -3.31 31.13 -1.06
C PHE A 193 -3.59 32.08 0.10
N SER A 194 -3.87 31.53 1.28
CA SER A 194 -4.26 32.29 2.48
C SER A 194 -3.50 31.91 3.76
N GLY A 195 -2.43 31.11 3.64
CA GLY A 195 -1.58 30.71 4.77
C GLY A 195 -0.36 31.61 4.97
N ASP A 196 0.57 31.17 5.82
CA ASP A 196 1.84 31.84 6.03
C ASP A 196 2.73 31.73 4.77
N PHE A 197 3.40 32.80 4.39
CA PHE A 197 4.19 32.85 3.16
C PHE A 197 5.57 32.17 3.32
N THR A 198 5.57 30.89 3.68
CA THR A 198 6.76 30.05 3.83
C THR A 198 6.87 29.04 2.69
N VAL A 199 8.05 28.42 2.53
CA VAL A 199 8.24 27.36 1.52
C VAL A 199 7.33 26.16 1.83
N ASP A 200 7.30 25.72 3.08
CA ASP A 200 6.56 24.53 3.49
C ASP A 200 5.05 24.71 3.33
N ASP A 201 4.51 25.86 3.74
CA ASP A 201 3.08 26.15 3.61
C ASP A 201 2.64 26.24 2.14
N LEU A 202 3.46 26.83 1.26
CA LEU A 202 3.19 26.89 -0.16
C LEU A 202 3.32 25.52 -0.84
N VAL A 203 4.29 24.70 -0.43
CA VAL A 203 4.42 23.31 -0.92
C VAL A 203 3.20 22.48 -0.51
N ASN A 204 2.78 22.59 0.75
CA ASN A 204 1.62 21.89 1.28
C ASN A 204 0.33 22.35 0.59
N PHE A 205 0.16 23.66 0.39
CA PHE A 205 -0.94 24.20 -0.40
C PHE A 205 -0.94 23.65 -1.83
N ALA A 206 0.21 23.66 -2.51
CA ALA A 206 0.30 23.16 -3.89
C ALA A 206 -0.09 21.67 -3.97
N LYS A 207 0.47 20.84 -3.10
CA LYS A 207 0.20 19.39 -3.08
C LYS A 207 -1.25 19.08 -2.71
N LEU A 208 -1.78 19.73 -1.67
CA LEU A 208 -3.14 19.51 -1.21
C LEU A 208 -4.15 19.99 -2.26
N GLU A 209 -3.98 21.20 -2.78
CA GLU A 209 -4.99 21.82 -3.63
C GLU A 209 -4.96 21.37 -5.09
N ALA A 210 -3.84 20.79 -5.54
CA ALA A 210 -3.72 20.18 -6.86
C ALA A 210 -4.47 18.84 -6.98
N MET A 211 -4.84 18.20 -5.87
CA MET A 211 -5.68 17.00 -5.92
C MET A 211 -7.14 17.41 -6.17
N PRO A 212 -7.88 16.78 -7.10
CA PRO A 212 -9.31 17.00 -7.24
C PRO A 212 -10.05 16.77 -5.93
N LEU A 213 -11.13 17.51 -5.68
CA LEU A 213 -12.00 17.25 -4.53
C LEU A 213 -12.54 15.82 -4.60
N LEU A 214 -13.03 15.42 -5.77
CA LEU A 214 -13.49 14.06 -6.06
C LEU A 214 -12.79 13.57 -7.32
N GLY A 215 -11.68 12.86 -7.16
CA GLY A 215 -10.96 12.22 -8.26
C GLY A 215 -11.34 10.75 -8.46
N GLU A 216 -10.74 10.12 -9.47
CA GLU A 216 -10.82 8.68 -9.71
C GLU A 216 -9.46 8.04 -9.39
N VAL A 217 -9.47 6.94 -8.64
CA VAL A 217 -8.29 6.13 -8.34
C VAL A 217 -7.96 5.27 -9.56
N GLY A 218 -6.72 5.42 -10.05
CA GLY A 218 -6.17 4.62 -11.12
C GLY A 218 -4.64 4.63 -11.10
N PRO A 219 -3.97 3.96 -12.05
CA PRO A 219 -2.51 3.79 -12.05
C PRO A 219 -1.73 5.12 -12.01
N SER A 220 -2.27 6.19 -12.57
CA SER A 220 -1.64 7.52 -12.59
C SER A 220 -1.94 8.39 -11.39
N THR A 221 -2.99 8.09 -10.61
CA THR A 221 -3.44 8.93 -9.48
C THR A 221 -3.19 8.28 -8.12
N TYR A 222 -3.08 6.95 -8.08
CA TYR A 222 -2.94 6.18 -6.84
C TYR A 222 -1.75 6.64 -6.00
N THR A 223 -0.56 6.76 -6.60
CA THR A 223 0.65 7.18 -5.88
C THR A 223 0.46 8.52 -5.17
N SER A 224 -0.16 9.51 -5.82
CA SER A 224 -0.40 10.82 -5.21
C SER A 224 -1.30 10.73 -3.97
N TYR A 225 -2.31 9.87 -3.98
CA TYR A 225 -3.15 9.64 -2.81
C TYR A 225 -2.36 9.00 -1.66
N ILE A 226 -1.54 7.98 -1.95
CA ILE A 226 -0.73 7.30 -0.92
C ILE A 226 0.33 8.25 -0.34
N GLU A 227 1.04 8.99 -1.19
CA GLU A 227 2.08 9.94 -0.77
C GLU A 227 1.51 11.13 0.02
N SER A 228 0.22 11.43 -0.11
CA SER A 228 -0.42 12.47 0.70
C SER A 228 -0.44 12.11 2.20
N GLY A 229 -0.39 10.82 2.55
CA GLY A 229 -0.50 10.34 3.92
C GLY A 229 -1.88 10.55 4.57
N ILE A 230 -2.82 11.16 3.86
CA ILE A 230 -4.20 11.40 4.31
C ILE A 230 -5.02 10.12 4.04
N PRO A 231 -5.90 9.69 4.97
CA PRO A 231 -6.82 8.58 4.75
C PRO A 231 -7.55 8.67 3.42
N LEU A 232 -7.65 7.54 2.71
CA LEU A 232 -8.33 7.47 1.41
C LEU A 232 -9.63 6.70 1.53
N ALA A 233 -10.74 7.38 1.27
CA ALA A 233 -12.06 6.81 1.11
C ALA A 233 -12.31 6.46 -0.37
N TYR A 234 -12.65 5.20 -0.61
CA TYR A 234 -12.93 4.64 -1.92
C TYR A 234 -14.43 4.44 -2.08
N LEU A 235 -14.98 4.89 -3.20
CA LEU A 235 -16.29 4.45 -3.70
C LEU A 235 -16.11 3.62 -4.97
N PHE A 236 -16.33 2.32 -4.87
CA PHE A 236 -16.33 1.40 -6.00
C PHE A 236 -17.64 1.53 -6.78
N ILE A 237 -17.54 1.81 -8.08
CA ILE A 237 -18.68 1.97 -8.98
C ILE A 237 -18.44 1.14 -10.24
N ASP A 238 -19.42 0.34 -10.66
CA ASP A 238 -19.40 -0.48 -11.88
C ASP A 238 -20.26 0.11 -13.02
N LYS A 239 -21.24 0.98 -12.69
CA LYS A 239 -22.17 1.57 -13.65
C LYS A 239 -21.95 3.07 -13.83
N THR A 240 -21.85 3.50 -15.08
CA THR A 240 -21.71 4.92 -15.44
C THR A 240 -22.90 5.76 -14.98
N GLU A 241 -24.11 5.20 -14.98
CA GLU A 241 -25.34 5.88 -14.52
C GLU A 241 -25.29 6.24 -13.03
N ASP A 242 -24.59 5.44 -12.21
CA ASP A 242 -24.43 5.70 -10.78
C ASP A 242 -23.36 6.76 -10.50
N LYS A 243 -22.44 7.05 -11.45
CA LYS A 243 -21.37 8.04 -11.26
C LYS A 243 -21.91 9.45 -10.99
N GLU A 244 -22.93 9.90 -11.74
CA GLU A 244 -23.52 11.24 -11.54
C GLU A 244 -24.20 11.35 -10.17
N LYS A 245 -25.04 10.36 -9.82
CA LYS A 245 -25.72 10.27 -8.53
C LYS A 245 -24.74 10.34 -7.35
N PHE A 246 -23.67 9.54 -7.39
CA PHE A 246 -22.71 9.52 -6.29
C PHE A 246 -21.79 10.74 -6.28
N THR A 247 -21.53 11.36 -7.43
CA THR A 247 -20.81 12.64 -7.49
C THR A 247 -21.56 13.72 -6.72
N GLU A 248 -22.88 13.84 -6.89
CA GLU A 248 -23.69 14.80 -6.14
C GLU A 248 -23.67 14.56 -4.61
N ILE A 249 -23.55 13.30 -4.19
CA ILE A 249 -23.47 12.91 -2.77
C ILE A 249 -22.07 13.18 -2.21
N LEU A 250 -21.03 12.78 -2.94
CA LEU A 250 -19.65 12.79 -2.45
C LEU A 250 -19.00 14.17 -2.54
N LEU A 251 -19.29 14.97 -3.56
CA LEU A 251 -18.60 16.26 -3.75
C LEU A 251 -18.74 17.22 -2.54
N PRO A 252 -19.93 17.37 -1.91
CA PRO A 252 -20.05 18.15 -0.66
C PRO A 252 -19.27 17.54 0.51
N LEU A 253 -19.21 16.21 0.60
CA LEU A 253 -18.47 15.49 1.65
C LEU A 253 -16.96 15.65 1.45
N ALA A 254 -16.49 15.50 0.22
CA ALA A 254 -15.09 15.68 -0.15
C ALA A 254 -14.59 17.09 0.17
N ARG A 255 -15.43 18.11 -0.08
CA ARG A 255 -15.14 19.49 0.32
C ARG A 255 -15.09 19.65 1.84
N LYS A 256 -16.01 19.03 2.58
CA LYS A 256 -16.04 19.08 4.05
C LYS A 256 -14.78 18.48 4.67
N TYR A 257 -14.33 17.32 4.15
CA TYR A 257 -13.21 16.56 4.70
C TYR A 257 -11.87 16.85 4.00
N ARG A 258 -11.78 17.94 3.21
CA ARG A 258 -10.55 18.33 2.50
C ARG A 258 -9.38 18.46 3.49
N GLY A 259 -8.30 17.73 3.22
CA GLY A 259 -7.12 17.69 4.09
C GLY A 259 -7.22 16.71 5.28
N VAL A 260 -8.38 16.09 5.50
CA VAL A 260 -8.64 15.12 6.59
C VAL A 260 -8.91 13.72 6.03
N ILE A 261 -9.70 13.62 4.96
CA ILE A 261 -10.00 12.37 4.24
C ILE A 261 -10.04 12.69 2.75
N ASN A 262 -9.18 12.04 1.97
CA ASN A 262 -9.31 12.05 0.51
C ASN A 262 -10.50 11.17 0.12
N ILE A 263 -11.41 11.68 -0.71
CA ILE A 263 -12.56 10.91 -1.18
C ILE A 263 -12.44 10.76 -2.69
N ALA A 264 -12.42 9.51 -3.16
CA ALA A 264 -12.26 9.20 -4.57
C ALA A 264 -13.17 8.06 -5.00
N THR A 265 -13.52 8.05 -6.29
CA THR A 265 -14.17 6.90 -6.93
C THR A 265 -13.11 5.92 -7.44
N ILE A 266 -13.50 4.68 -7.68
CA ILE A 266 -12.67 3.68 -8.35
C ILE A 266 -13.54 2.81 -9.26
N ASP A 267 -13.05 2.53 -10.47
CA ASP A 267 -13.76 1.68 -11.42
C ASP A 267 -13.73 0.22 -10.93
N ALA A 268 -14.90 -0.28 -10.55
CA ALA A 268 -15.04 -1.61 -9.99
C ALA A 268 -14.94 -2.73 -11.04
N ASN A 269 -15.17 -2.44 -12.33
CA ASN A 269 -14.98 -3.41 -13.40
C ASN A 269 -13.49 -3.66 -13.68
N MET A 270 -12.67 -2.61 -13.55
CA MET A 270 -11.24 -2.69 -13.76
C MET A 270 -10.48 -3.15 -12.51
N TYR A 271 -10.91 -2.68 -11.33
CA TYR A 271 -10.15 -2.80 -10.09
C TYR A 271 -10.95 -3.46 -8.94
N GLY A 272 -12.00 -4.22 -9.24
CA GLY A 272 -12.83 -4.88 -8.23
C GLY A 272 -12.05 -5.74 -7.23
N GLN A 273 -10.97 -6.38 -7.66
CA GLN A 273 -10.07 -7.14 -6.79
C GLN A 273 -9.41 -6.28 -5.68
N HIS A 274 -9.26 -4.96 -5.90
CA HIS A 274 -8.74 -4.05 -4.89
C HIS A 274 -9.68 -3.91 -3.68
N ALA A 275 -11.00 -4.11 -3.87
CA ALA A 275 -11.98 -4.08 -2.80
C ALA A 275 -11.67 -5.12 -1.70
N GLU A 276 -11.25 -6.32 -2.09
CA GLU A 276 -10.86 -7.38 -1.12
C GLU A 276 -9.63 -6.99 -0.29
N ASN A 277 -8.72 -6.20 -0.86
CA ASN A 277 -7.56 -5.71 -0.13
C ASN A 277 -7.94 -4.66 0.92
N ILE A 278 -9.10 -4.00 0.78
CA ILE A 278 -9.63 -3.05 1.76
C ILE A 278 -10.86 -3.60 2.52
N ASN A 279 -10.95 -4.93 2.61
CA ASN A 279 -11.95 -5.68 3.38
C ASN A 279 -13.40 -5.50 2.90
N LEU A 280 -13.58 -5.26 1.60
CA LEU A 280 -14.87 -5.27 0.92
C LEU A 280 -15.05 -6.53 0.06
N LYS A 281 -16.29 -6.98 -0.08
CA LYS A 281 -16.71 -7.95 -1.11
C LYS A 281 -16.85 -7.26 -2.46
N GLN A 282 -16.73 -8.02 -3.54
CA GLN A 282 -16.96 -7.54 -4.91
C GLN A 282 -18.47 -7.40 -5.23
N GLU A 283 -19.17 -6.59 -4.43
CA GLU A 283 -20.59 -6.26 -4.55
C GLU A 283 -20.72 -4.74 -4.66
N TRP A 284 -21.30 -4.24 -5.76
CA TRP A 284 -21.25 -2.82 -6.11
C TRP A 284 -22.61 -2.12 -5.98
N PRO A 285 -22.65 -0.84 -5.56
CA PRO A 285 -21.51 -0.01 -5.15
C PRO A 285 -21.01 -0.36 -3.74
N ALA A 286 -19.73 -0.12 -3.47
CA ALA A 286 -19.12 -0.37 -2.15
C ALA A 286 -18.26 0.80 -1.68
N PHE A 287 -18.23 1.06 -0.38
CA PHE A 287 -17.48 2.16 0.21
C PHE A 287 -16.59 1.69 1.35
N ALA A 288 -15.35 2.17 1.41
CA ALA A 288 -14.45 1.93 2.54
C ALA A 288 -13.44 3.04 2.69
N ILE A 289 -12.87 3.19 3.88
CA ILE A 289 -11.75 4.08 4.18
C ILE A 289 -10.52 3.23 4.47
N GLN A 290 -9.38 3.59 3.89
CA GLN A 290 -8.06 3.09 4.26
C GLN A 290 -7.26 4.19 4.94
N GLU A 291 -6.83 3.93 6.17
CA GLU A 291 -5.85 4.74 6.87
C GLU A 291 -4.46 4.44 6.31
N ILE A 292 -3.83 5.39 5.62
CA ILE A 292 -2.58 5.14 4.89
C ILE A 292 -1.42 4.82 5.83
N SER A 293 -1.40 5.45 7.00
CA SER A 293 -0.31 5.34 7.97
C SER A 293 -0.27 3.99 8.70
N THR A 294 -1.43 3.50 9.15
CA THR A 294 -1.55 2.23 9.90
C THR A 294 -1.98 1.07 9.04
N ASN A 295 -2.44 1.34 7.82
CA ASN A 295 -3.09 0.38 6.91
C ASN A 295 -4.40 -0.20 7.46
N TYR A 296 -5.00 0.42 8.49
CA TYR A 296 -6.33 0.05 8.96
C TYR A 296 -7.39 0.35 7.90
N LYS A 297 -8.37 -0.54 7.82
CA LYS A 297 -9.44 -0.48 6.82
C LYS A 297 -10.77 -0.41 7.54
N TYR A 298 -11.68 0.40 7.01
CA TYR A 298 -13.00 0.63 7.58
C TYR A 298 -14.00 0.49 6.44
N ALA A 299 -14.59 -0.69 6.32
CA ALA A 299 -15.60 -1.01 5.33
C ALA A 299 -16.97 -0.49 5.78
N TYR A 300 -17.67 0.20 4.87
CA TYR A 300 -19.09 0.48 5.04
C TYR A 300 -19.88 -0.83 4.90
N ASP A 301 -20.93 -0.99 5.70
CA ASP A 301 -21.77 -2.18 5.72
C ASP A 301 -22.45 -2.38 4.35
N GLN A 302 -21.99 -3.37 3.58
CA GLN A 302 -22.49 -3.69 2.24
C GLN A 302 -23.93 -4.25 2.23
N THR A 303 -24.52 -4.52 3.40
CA THR A 303 -25.95 -4.85 3.49
C THR A 303 -26.86 -3.62 3.50
N LYS A 304 -26.28 -2.42 3.63
CA LYS A 304 -26.99 -1.14 3.64
C LYS A 304 -26.79 -0.39 2.34
N ASP A 305 -27.82 0.32 1.90
CA ASP A 305 -27.70 1.25 0.78
C ASP A 305 -26.72 2.39 1.12
N ILE A 306 -25.89 2.75 0.14
CA ILE A 306 -25.03 3.94 0.23
C ILE A 306 -25.88 5.18 -0.02
N THR A 307 -26.06 5.99 1.01
CA THR A 307 -26.83 7.24 1.00
C THR A 307 -25.99 8.39 1.53
N LYS A 308 -26.41 9.64 1.26
CA LYS A 308 -25.73 10.83 1.78
C LYS A 308 -25.66 10.82 3.31
N ASP A 309 -26.75 10.50 3.99
CA ASP A 309 -26.81 10.50 5.45
C ASP A 309 -25.93 9.38 6.03
N GLY A 310 -26.00 8.17 5.45
CA GLY A 310 -25.16 7.05 5.86
C GLY A 310 -23.66 7.32 5.69
N LEU A 311 -23.24 7.92 4.58
CA LEU A 311 -21.84 8.31 4.38
C LEU A 311 -21.43 9.47 5.29
N THR A 312 -22.33 10.42 5.56
CA THR A 312 -22.05 11.53 6.49
C THR A 312 -21.78 11.01 7.89
N GLU A 313 -22.62 10.09 8.37
CA GLU A 313 -22.45 9.42 9.67
C GLU A 313 -21.16 8.62 9.71
N PHE A 314 -20.92 7.77 8.70
CA PHE A 314 -19.74 6.91 8.63
C PHE A 314 -18.42 7.69 8.64
N LEU A 315 -18.32 8.75 7.81
CA LEU A 315 -17.15 9.62 7.79
C LEU A 315 -16.98 10.39 9.09
N GLY A 316 -18.07 10.79 9.74
CA GLY A 316 -18.02 11.47 11.05
C GLY A 316 -17.55 10.57 12.18
N LEU A 317 -17.98 9.30 12.19
CA LEU A 317 -17.49 8.28 13.13
C LEU A 317 -16.00 7.98 12.91
N PHE A 318 -15.56 7.94 11.64
CA PHE A 318 -14.13 7.81 11.33
C PHE A 318 -13.32 9.02 11.83
N GLU A 319 -13.74 10.25 11.51
CA GLU A 319 -13.06 11.49 11.94
C GLU A 319 -12.97 11.62 13.47
N SER A 320 -14.00 11.19 14.20
CA SER A 320 -14.02 11.22 15.67
C SER A 320 -13.22 10.08 16.33
N GLY A 321 -12.81 9.05 15.57
CA GLY A 321 -12.13 7.86 16.08
C GLY A 321 -13.07 6.83 16.73
N ASP A 322 -14.39 7.00 16.59
CA ASP A 322 -15.41 6.09 17.14
C ASP A 322 -15.67 4.86 16.25
N LEU A 323 -15.12 4.86 15.03
CA LEU A 323 -15.21 3.73 14.11
C LEU A 323 -14.10 2.69 14.40
N SER A 324 -14.47 1.42 14.51
CA SER A 324 -13.51 0.32 14.66
C SER A 324 -13.02 -0.19 13.30
N PRO A 325 -11.74 -0.55 13.15
CA PRO A 325 -11.25 -1.18 11.92
C PRO A 325 -12.03 -2.46 11.60
N THR A 326 -12.31 -2.66 10.32
CA THR A 326 -12.91 -3.89 9.81
C THR A 326 -11.90 -5.02 9.86
N VAL A 327 -12.26 -6.08 10.56
CA VAL A 327 -11.54 -7.35 10.59
C VAL A 327 -11.74 -8.07 9.25
N LYS A 328 -10.65 -8.40 8.55
CA LYS A 328 -10.73 -9.22 7.33
C LYS A 328 -11.25 -10.60 7.72
N SER A 329 -12.36 -11.04 7.15
CA SER A 329 -12.92 -12.37 7.41
C SER A 329 -13.49 -12.95 6.12
N GLN A 330 -13.20 -14.23 5.87
CA GLN A 330 -14.00 -15.01 4.94
C GLN A 330 -15.42 -15.20 5.48
N PRO A 331 -16.42 -15.45 4.61
CA PRO A 331 -17.73 -15.89 5.04
C PRO A 331 -17.61 -17.15 5.90
N ALA A 332 -18.26 -17.15 7.06
CA ALA A 332 -18.39 -18.36 7.85
C ALA A 332 -19.16 -19.41 7.04
N PRO A 333 -18.78 -20.70 7.11
CA PRO A 333 -19.58 -21.75 6.49
C PRO A 333 -20.97 -21.78 7.12
N GLU A 334 -22.02 -22.00 6.32
CA GLU A 334 -23.41 -22.10 6.83
C GLU A 334 -23.55 -23.23 7.86
N THR A 335 -22.84 -24.33 7.63
CA THR A 335 -22.70 -25.44 8.58
C THR A 335 -21.27 -25.97 8.54
N GLN A 336 -20.78 -26.49 9.66
CA GLN A 336 -19.48 -27.18 9.71
C GLN A 336 -19.61 -28.54 9.03
N GLU A 337 -19.09 -28.65 7.81
CA GLU A 337 -19.07 -29.89 7.04
C GLU A 337 -17.77 -30.67 7.30
N GLY A 338 -17.90 -31.83 7.95
CA GLY A 338 -16.78 -32.74 8.18
C GLY A 338 -16.07 -32.56 9.53
N PRO A 339 -15.03 -33.39 9.78
CA PRO A 339 -14.38 -33.50 11.07
C PRO A 339 -13.45 -32.32 11.40
N VAL A 340 -12.93 -31.60 10.39
CA VAL A 340 -12.08 -30.41 10.60
C VAL A 340 -12.92 -29.14 10.45
N TRP A 341 -13.10 -28.42 11.56
CA TRP A 341 -13.88 -27.19 11.59
C TRP A 341 -13.17 -26.06 10.85
N VAL A 342 -13.91 -25.35 10.00
CA VAL A 342 -13.42 -24.14 9.31
C VAL A 342 -13.71 -22.93 10.19
N VAL A 343 -12.64 -22.28 10.62
CA VAL A 343 -12.68 -21.04 11.40
C VAL A 343 -12.43 -19.86 10.46
N THR A 344 -13.20 -18.79 10.66
CA THR A 344 -12.99 -17.49 10.06
C THR A 344 -12.74 -16.46 11.15
N ALA A 345 -12.30 -15.25 10.82
CA ALA A 345 -12.05 -14.23 11.84
C ALA A 345 -13.32 -13.94 12.68
N ASN A 346 -14.50 -13.94 12.04
CA ASN A 346 -15.77 -13.69 12.72
C ASN A 346 -16.27 -14.88 13.56
N THR A 347 -15.76 -16.09 13.37
CA THR A 347 -16.12 -17.27 14.18
C THR A 347 -15.01 -17.70 15.14
N TYR A 348 -13.88 -16.99 15.13
CA TYR A 348 -12.69 -17.34 15.90
C TYR A 348 -13.00 -17.45 17.39
N ASP A 349 -13.58 -16.42 17.99
CA ASP A 349 -13.91 -16.41 19.41
C ASP A 349 -14.92 -17.50 19.78
N GLN A 350 -15.93 -17.73 18.94
CA GLN A 350 -16.95 -18.74 19.20
C GLN A 350 -16.39 -20.16 19.17
N ILE A 351 -15.47 -20.47 18.25
CA ILE A 351 -14.98 -21.83 18.03
C ILE A 351 -13.70 -22.10 18.84
N VAL A 352 -12.72 -21.21 18.74
CA VAL A 352 -11.37 -21.41 19.30
C VAL A 352 -11.35 -21.13 20.81
N LEU A 353 -12.10 -20.11 21.24
CA LEU A 353 -12.17 -19.69 22.64
C LEU A 353 -13.34 -20.35 23.41
N ASP A 354 -13.92 -21.43 22.89
CA ASP A 354 -14.92 -22.23 23.61
C ASP A 354 -14.31 -22.85 24.88
N GLU A 355 -14.68 -22.31 26.05
CA GLU A 355 -14.15 -22.67 27.37
C GLU A 355 -14.37 -24.15 27.75
N ASP A 356 -15.29 -24.85 27.08
CA ASP A 356 -15.60 -26.24 27.35
C ASP A 356 -14.84 -27.22 26.43
N LYS A 357 -14.08 -26.73 25.44
CA LYS A 357 -13.39 -27.57 24.44
C LYS A 357 -11.89 -27.37 24.45
N ASP A 358 -11.13 -28.46 24.33
CA ASP A 358 -9.74 -28.40 23.89
C ASP A 358 -9.75 -28.19 22.37
N VAL A 359 -9.21 -27.08 21.86
CA VAL A 359 -9.25 -26.75 20.43
C VAL A 359 -7.85 -26.80 19.83
N LEU A 360 -7.60 -27.76 18.94
CA LEU A 360 -6.36 -27.82 18.15
C LEU A 360 -6.61 -27.16 16.80
N ILE A 361 -5.97 -26.03 16.54
CA ILE A 361 -6.17 -25.24 15.32
C ILE A 361 -4.92 -25.18 14.44
N GLU A 362 -5.08 -25.44 13.15
CA GLU A 362 -4.08 -25.21 12.10
C GLU A 362 -4.26 -23.81 11.47
N PHE A 363 -3.25 -22.96 11.60
CA PHE A 363 -3.12 -21.72 10.83
C PHE A 363 -2.39 -22.02 9.53
N TYR A 364 -3.08 -21.88 8.40
CA TYR A 364 -2.55 -22.25 7.09
C TYR A 364 -2.68 -21.12 6.05
N ALA A 365 -2.12 -21.39 4.87
CA ALA A 365 -2.29 -20.60 3.66
C ALA A 365 -2.59 -21.51 2.47
N THR A 366 -3.51 -21.13 1.59
CA THR A 366 -3.93 -21.95 0.43
C THR A 366 -2.83 -22.25 -0.59
N TRP A 367 -1.78 -21.43 -0.65
CA TRP A 367 -0.62 -21.62 -1.54
C TRP A 367 0.54 -22.41 -0.89
N CYS A 368 0.46 -22.68 0.42
CA CYS A 368 1.53 -23.35 1.17
C CYS A 368 1.57 -24.86 0.87
N GLY A 369 2.69 -25.34 0.28
CA GLY A 369 2.88 -26.76 -0.05
C GLY A 369 2.92 -27.68 1.18
N HIS A 370 3.52 -27.21 2.29
CA HIS A 370 3.57 -27.98 3.54
C HIS A 370 2.18 -28.19 4.16
N CYS A 371 1.31 -27.19 4.06
CA CYS A 371 -0.07 -27.22 4.53
C CYS A 371 -0.89 -28.21 3.71
N LYS A 372 -0.75 -28.18 2.38
CA LYS A 372 -1.36 -29.17 1.47
C LYS A 372 -0.96 -30.61 1.79
N ASN A 373 0.30 -30.84 2.17
CA ASN A 373 0.78 -32.16 2.56
C ASN A 373 0.28 -32.61 3.95
N LEU A 374 -0.01 -31.67 4.85
CA LEU A 374 -0.56 -31.95 6.18
C LEU A 374 -2.07 -32.25 6.13
N ALA A 375 -2.81 -31.54 5.26
CA ALA A 375 -4.27 -31.58 5.22
C ALA A 375 -4.90 -33.00 5.28
N PRO A 376 -4.43 -34.02 4.51
CA PRO A 376 -4.99 -35.37 4.61
C PRO A 376 -4.80 -36.02 5.99
N LYS A 377 -3.64 -35.82 6.62
CA LYS A 377 -3.34 -36.37 7.95
C LYS A 377 -4.10 -35.62 9.04
N TYR A 378 -4.28 -34.32 8.88
CA TYR A 378 -5.03 -33.49 9.81
C TYR A 378 -6.53 -33.85 9.80
N GLU A 379 -7.06 -34.19 8.62
CA GLU A 379 -8.40 -34.75 8.46
C GLU A 379 -8.53 -36.12 9.17
N GLU A 380 -7.56 -37.02 8.99
CA GLU A 380 -7.53 -38.31 9.69
C GLU A 380 -7.45 -38.15 11.22
N LEU A 381 -6.61 -37.24 11.71
CA LEU A 381 -6.57 -36.85 13.13
C LEU A 381 -7.93 -36.38 13.61
N ALA A 382 -8.60 -35.51 12.84
CA ALA A 382 -9.90 -34.98 13.21
C ALA A 382 -10.98 -36.06 13.31
N ARG A 383 -10.96 -37.07 12.44
CA ARG A 383 -11.90 -38.20 12.50
C ARG A 383 -11.82 -38.98 13.80
N ILE A 384 -10.62 -39.13 14.38
CA ILE A 384 -10.44 -39.79 15.67
C ILE A 384 -11.33 -39.17 16.76
N PHE A 385 -11.38 -37.83 16.82
CA PHE A 385 -12.19 -37.12 17.80
C PHE A 385 -13.63 -36.91 17.36
N TRP A 386 -13.89 -36.91 16.05
CA TRP A 386 -15.21 -36.62 15.49
C TRP A 386 -16.16 -37.81 15.47
N ASP A 387 -15.64 -39.02 15.22
CA ASP A 387 -16.44 -40.24 15.07
C ASP A 387 -16.81 -40.87 16.43
N ASP A 388 -16.11 -40.51 17.50
CA ASP A 388 -16.41 -40.94 18.87
C ASP A 388 -17.26 -39.89 19.61
N GLU A 389 -18.45 -40.29 20.05
CA GLU A 389 -19.44 -39.41 20.70
C GLU A 389 -18.93 -38.79 22.01
N GLU A 390 -18.04 -39.46 22.75
CA GLU A 390 -17.47 -38.89 23.97
C GLU A 390 -16.38 -37.87 23.61
N LEU A 391 -15.46 -38.23 22.72
CA LEU A 391 -14.34 -37.37 22.35
C LEU A 391 -14.79 -36.09 21.65
N LYS A 392 -15.81 -36.17 20.79
CA LYS A 392 -16.41 -35.04 20.08
C LYS A 392 -16.96 -33.97 21.01
N THR A 393 -17.40 -34.37 22.21
CA THR A 393 -17.87 -33.42 23.22
C THR A 393 -16.75 -32.65 23.91
N LYS A 394 -15.48 -33.02 23.70
CA LYS A 394 -14.32 -32.51 24.44
C LYS A 394 -13.26 -31.85 23.59
N VAL A 395 -13.03 -32.36 22.38
CA VAL A 395 -11.97 -31.87 21.48
C VAL A 395 -12.56 -31.39 20.16
N VAL A 396 -12.06 -30.25 19.67
CA VAL A 396 -12.35 -29.74 18.32
C VAL A 396 -11.05 -29.63 17.56
N ILE A 397 -11.01 -30.20 16.35
CA ILE A 397 -9.90 -30.02 15.41
C ILE A 397 -10.36 -29.00 14.37
N ALA A 398 -9.61 -27.91 14.24
CA ALA A 398 -10.00 -26.74 13.45
C ALA A 398 -8.87 -26.26 12.52
N LYS A 399 -9.23 -25.44 11.54
CA LYS A 399 -8.27 -24.75 10.65
C LYS A 399 -8.75 -23.35 10.28
N VAL A 400 -7.81 -22.44 10.02
CA VAL A 400 -8.08 -21.07 9.55
C VAL A 400 -7.11 -20.66 8.43
N ASP A 401 -7.67 -20.11 7.36
CA ASP A 401 -6.90 -19.53 6.24
C ASP A 401 -6.46 -18.11 6.60
N THR A 402 -5.33 -18.02 7.28
CA THR A 402 -4.78 -16.78 7.87
C THR A 402 -4.62 -15.63 6.87
N PRO A 403 -4.13 -15.83 5.63
CA PRO A 403 -4.07 -14.76 4.63
C PRO A 403 -5.42 -14.11 4.30
N ASN A 404 -6.53 -14.80 4.59
CA ASN A 404 -7.88 -14.33 4.29
C ASN A 404 -8.74 -14.08 5.55
N ASN A 405 -8.17 -14.23 6.74
CA ASN A 405 -8.83 -14.01 8.01
C ASN A 405 -7.85 -13.36 9.00
N ASP A 406 -8.15 -12.16 9.47
CA ASP A 406 -7.40 -11.51 10.54
C ASP A 406 -7.65 -12.28 11.84
N VAL A 407 -6.59 -12.86 12.40
CA VAL A 407 -6.63 -13.62 13.66
C VAL A 407 -5.80 -12.90 14.73
N PRO A 408 -6.12 -13.06 16.02
CA PRO A 408 -5.37 -12.42 17.10
C PRO A 408 -3.93 -12.96 17.26
N ASP A 409 -3.63 -14.13 16.68
CA ASP A 409 -2.32 -14.78 16.77
C ASP A 409 -1.26 -14.16 15.84
N ASP A 410 -0.04 -13.98 16.37
CA ASP A 410 1.16 -13.70 15.57
C ASP A 410 1.62 -14.97 14.84
N ILE A 411 1.27 -15.10 13.56
CA ILE A 411 1.64 -16.25 12.72
C ILE A 411 2.83 -15.91 11.82
N ARG A 412 3.99 -16.53 12.12
CA ARG A 412 5.27 -16.26 11.42
C ARG A 412 5.55 -17.18 10.25
N GLY A 413 4.82 -18.29 10.14
CA GLY A 413 5.01 -19.29 9.10
C GLY A 413 3.84 -20.25 8.99
N PHE A 414 3.81 -21.01 7.89
CA PHE A 414 2.72 -21.94 7.61
C PHE A 414 3.23 -23.38 7.35
N PRO A 415 2.54 -24.41 7.87
CA PRO A 415 1.48 -24.33 8.88
C PRO A 415 2.05 -24.03 10.27
N THR A 416 1.31 -23.25 11.06
CA THR A 416 1.50 -23.12 12.52
C THR A 416 0.32 -23.84 13.19
N ILE A 417 0.58 -24.62 14.24
CA ILE A 417 -0.47 -25.39 14.94
C ILE A 417 -0.43 -25.00 16.42
N LYS A 418 -1.59 -24.69 16.99
CA LYS A 418 -1.71 -24.38 18.42
C LYS A 418 -2.85 -25.15 19.07
N LEU A 419 -2.68 -25.49 20.34
CA LEU A 419 -3.72 -26.00 21.20
C LEU A 419 -4.20 -24.90 22.13
N TYR A 420 -5.52 -24.72 22.21
CA TYR A 420 -6.22 -23.85 23.14
C TYR A 420 -6.97 -24.71 24.17
N PRO A 421 -6.37 -24.97 25.35
CA PRO A 421 -6.98 -25.85 26.35
C PRO A 421 -8.29 -25.28 26.90
N ALA A 422 -9.25 -26.15 27.19
CA ALA A 422 -10.51 -25.77 27.85
C ALA A 422 -10.21 -25.10 29.21
N GLY A 423 -10.86 -23.98 29.52
CA GLY A 423 -10.63 -23.24 30.76
C GLY A 423 -9.32 -22.45 30.85
N ASP A 424 -8.47 -22.47 29.80
CA ASP A 424 -7.19 -21.75 29.77
C ASP A 424 -6.88 -21.16 28.37
N LYS A 425 -7.86 -20.47 27.79
CA LYS A 425 -7.77 -19.92 26.43
C LYS A 425 -6.74 -18.81 26.24
N SER A 426 -6.34 -18.15 27.32
CA SER A 426 -5.31 -17.10 27.30
C SER A 426 -3.89 -17.63 27.17
N ASN A 427 -3.65 -18.93 27.36
CA ASN A 427 -2.32 -19.54 27.31
C ASN A 427 -2.27 -20.65 26.24
N PRO A 428 -2.43 -20.32 24.95
CA PRO A 428 -2.31 -21.33 23.90
C PRO A 428 -0.90 -21.87 23.80
N ILE A 429 -0.79 -23.16 23.45
CA ILE A 429 0.46 -23.89 23.39
C ILE A 429 0.76 -24.20 21.93
N GLU A 430 1.89 -23.69 21.42
CA GLU A 430 2.33 -23.95 20.05
C GLU A 430 2.96 -25.34 19.93
N TYR A 431 2.66 -26.01 18.82
CA TYR A 431 3.11 -27.35 18.54
C TYR A 431 4.42 -27.35 17.74
N GLU A 432 5.47 -27.90 18.33
CA GLU A 432 6.82 -27.99 17.75
C GLU A 432 7.21 -29.42 17.33
N GLY A 433 6.29 -30.38 17.46
CA GLY A 433 6.54 -31.79 17.16
C GLY A 433 6.48 -32.15 15.67
N ASP A 434 6.69 -33.43 15.36
CA ASP A 434 6.55 -33.92 13.99
C ASP A 434 5.09 -33.98 13.54
N ARG A 435 4.81 -33.86 12.24
CA ARG A 435 3.44 -33.76 11.72
C ARG A 435 2.79 -35.13 11.46
N SER A 436 3.04 -36.12 12.32
CA SER A 436 2.32 -37.40 12.31
C SER A 436 1.04 -37.32 13.14
N ILE A 437 0.06 -38.17 12.81
CA ILE A 437 -1.24 -38.21 13.50
C ILE A 437 -1.05 -38.53 14.98
N LYS A 438 -0.20 -39.53 15.28
CA LYS A 438 0.10 -39.93 16.65
C LYS A 438 0.70 -38.77 17.45
N SER A 439 1.69 -38.07 16.90
CA SER A 439 2.37 -36.97 17.60
C SER A 439 1.43 -35.80 17.91
N LEU A 440 0.52 -35.48 16.98
CA LEU A 440 -0.54 -34.49 17.19
C LEU A 440 -1.60 -34.95 18.21
N ALA A 441 -2.01 -36.22 18.19
CA ALA A 441 -2.95 -36.78 19.15
C ALA A 441 -2.34 -36.85 20.57
N ASP A 442 -1.09 -37.26 20.69
CA ASP A 442 -0.32 -37.23 21.94
C ASP A 442 -0.23 -35.80 22.48
N PHE A 443 -0.02 -34.80 21.61
CA PHE A 443 0.01 -33.40 22.02
C PHE A 443 -1.32 -32.92 22.61
N VAL A 444 -2.46 -33.29 21.99
CA VAL A 444 -3.79 -32.99 22.55
C VAL A 444 -3.97 -33.67 23.91
N ARG A 445 -3.54 -34.93 24.07
CA ARG A 445 -3.57 -35.65 25.35
C ARG A 445 -2.74 -34.95 26.42
N ASP A 446 -1.51 -34.60 26.09
CA ASP A 446 -0.51 -34.17 27.07
C ASP A 446 -0.74 -32.72 27.54
N HIS A 447 -1.39 -31.90 26.70
CA HIS A 447 -1.57 -30.47 26.95
C HIS A 447 -3.03 -30.02 27.02
N GLY A 448 -3.99 -30.85 26.64
CA GLY A 448 -5.42 -30.58 26.77
C GLY A 448 -5.92 -30.78 28.20
N LYS A 449 -6.97 -30.05 28.59
CA LYS A 449 -7.60 -30.17 29.91
C LYS A 449 -8.07 -31.59 30.20
N TYR A 450 -8.59 -32.27 29.19
CA TYR A 450 -9.27 -33.56 29.37
C TYR A 450 -8.34 -34.77 29.36
N GLY A 451 -7.07 -34.60 28.94
CA GLY A 451 -6.11 -35.71 28.93
C GLY A 451 -6.49 -36.86 27.99
N ILE A 452 -7.18 -36.57 26.88
CA ILE A 452 -7.78 -37.58 26.00
C ILE A 452 -6.74 -38.25 25.12
N ASP A 453 -6.59 -39.56 25.27
CA ASP A 453 -5.75 -40.37 24.38
C ASP A 453 -6.54 -40.83 23.14
N GLY A 454 -6.72 -39.91 22.19
CA GLY A 454 -7.42 -40.22 20.94
C GLY A 454 -6.72 -41.32 20.12
N TRP A 455 -5.39 -41.41 20.18
CA TRP A 455 -4.65 -42.42 19.43
C TRP A 455 -4.96 -43.84 19.93
N ALA A 456 -5.03 -44.04 21.24
CA ALA A 456 -5.43 -45.33 21.82
C ALA A 456 -6.84 -45.76 21.39
N VAL A 457 -7.79 -44.80 21.28
CA VAL A 457 -9.15 -45.07 20.79
C VAL A 457 -9.10 -45.48 19.32
N ALA A 458 -8.32 -44.78 18.49
CA ALA A 458 -8.15 -45.12 17.08
C ALA A 458 -7.53 -46.53 16.89
N GLU A 459 -6.51 -46.88 17.68
CA GLU A 459 -5.88 -48.21 17.66
C GLU A 459 -6.87 -49.32 18.05
N LYS A 460 -7.70 -49.07 19.07
CA LYS A 460 -8.73 -50.02 19.50
C LYS A 460 -9.76 -50.26 18.39
N ASN A 461 -10.27 -49.19 17.77
CA ASN A 461 -11.28 -49.28 16.72
C ASN A 461 -10.72 -49.96 15.46
N ALA A 462 -9.44 -49.72 15.12
CA ALA A 462 -8.75 -50.43 14.04
C ALA A 462 -8.61 -51.94 14.32
N GLY A 463 -8.35 -52.32 15.58
CA GLY A 463 -8.28 -53.72 16.01
C GLY A 463 -9.64 -54.44 16.01
N GLU A 464 -10.72 -53.76 16.40
CA GLU A 464 -12.09 -54.31 16.36
C GLU A 464 -12.56 -54.53 14.91
N THR A 465 -12.22 -53.62 13.99
CA THR A 465 -12.53 -53.77 12.55
C THR A 465 -11.86 -54.99 11.92
N THR A 466 -10.65 -55.36 12.38
CA THR A 466 -9.96 -56.59 11.94
C THR A 466 -10.56 -57.86 12.54
N LEU A 467 -11.07 -57.82 13.78
CA LEU A 467 -11.67 -58.97 14.46
C LEU A 467 -13.07 -59.31 13.91
N GLU A 468 -13.90 -58.31 13.58
CA GLU A 468 -15.20 -58.53 12.93
C GLU A 468 -15.07 -59.14 11.52
N SER A 469 -13.93 -58.98 10.86
CA SER A 469 -13.66 -59.61 9.56
C SER A 469 -13.27 -61.09 9.65
N GLU A 470 -12.87 -61.58 10.83
CA GLU A 470 -12.46 -62.97 11.06
C GLU A 470 -13.58 -63.86 11.65
N GLU A 471 -14.57 -63.30 12.35
CA GLU A 471 -15.69 -64.08 12.94
C GLU A 471 -16.80 -64.45 11.94
N GLY A 472 -16.72 -64.03 10.68
CA GLY A 472 -17.73 -64.28 9.64
C GLY A 472 -17.70 -65.66 8.95
N THR A 473 -16.85 -66.61 9.38
CA THR A 473 -16.69 -67.91 8.66
C THR A 473 -16.58 -69.15 9.57
N ALA A 474 -17.56 -69.39 10.43
CA ALA A 474 -17.78 -70.74 10.98
C ALA A 474 -19.19 -70.92 11.55
N ASP A 475 -20.15 -71.35 10.73
CA ASP A 475 -20.92 -72.58 11.00
C ASP A 475 -21.95 -72.84 9.89
N HIS A 476 -21.75 -73.91 9.13
CA HIS A 476 -22.74 -74.97 8.91
C HIS A 476 -22.21 -75.95 7.85
N ASP A 477 -21.69 -77.08 8.31
CA ASP A 477 -21.53 -78.26 7.47
C ASP A 477 -22.12 -79.50 8.16
N GLU A 478 -22.77 -80.32 7.34
CA GLU A 478 -23.18 -81.73 7.51
C GLU A 478 -24.43 -82.08 8.35
N LEU A 479 -25.54 -82.44 7.70
CA LEU A 479 -25.82 -83.81 7.18
C LEU A 479 -27.15 -83.87 6.41
#